data_AF-A0A3A0UW67-F1
#
_entry.id   AF-A0A3A0UW67-F1
#
_cell.length_a   1.000
_cell.length_b   1.000
_cell.length_c   1.000
_cell.angle_alpha   90.00
_cell.angle_beta   90.00
_cell.angle_gamma   90.00
#
_symmetry.space_group_name_H-M   'P 1'
#
loop_
_entity.id
_entity.type
_entity.pdbx_description
1 polymer ?
#
loop_
_entity_poly.entity_id
_entity_poly.type
_entity_poly.pdbx_seq_one_letter_code
_entity_poly.pdbx_strand_id
1 'polypeptide(L)'
;GILMQRWFPEIPEYIFAASAIILVLIFNIISTRFYAEVEFYFSLVKVVTIIVFIILGICVILGLIHYNGYEGIHTVTNRYTNPTFPNGIGAVFLTMLAVNYAFSGTELIGIAAGETENPKQVIPKAIRATLWRLIIFFIGTMVIISI
;
A
#
# COMPACT_ATOMS: atom_id res chain seq x y z
N GLY A 1 7.97 6.64 -10.89
CA GLY A 1 7.32 7.01 -12.16
C GLY A 1 6.79 5.80 -12.92
N ILE A 2 7.15 4.57 -12.56
CA ILE A 2 6.73 3.32 -13.23
C ILE A 2 5.24 3.26 -13.56
N LEU A 3 4.36 3.62 -12.62
CA LEU A 3 2.91 3.60 -12.87
C LEU A 3 2.47 4.60 -13.95
N MET A 4 3.11 5.78 -14.03
CA MET A 4 2.76 6.81 -15.00
C MET A 4 3.09 6.39 -16.43
N GLN A 5 4.11 5.53 -16.64
CA GLN A 5 4.43 5.00 -17.97
C GLN A 5 3.29 4.18 -18.57
N ARG A 6 2.36 3.67 -17.77
CA ARG A 6 1.18 2.95 -18.27
C ARG A 6 0.22 3.87 -19.02
N TRP A 7 0.20 5.16 -18.68
CA TRP A 7 -0.63 6.18 -19.34
C TRP A 7 0.20 7.08 -20.27
N PHE A 8 1.47 7.32 -19.92
CA PHE A 8 2.40 8.18 -20.66
C PHE A 8 3.71 7.43 -20.95
N PRO A 9 3.68 6.45 -21.87
CA PRO A 9 4.84 5.60 -22.15
C PRO A 9 6.00 6.35 -22.80
N GLU A 10 5.71 7.46 -23.48
CA GLU A 10 6.70 8.29 -24.17
C GLU A 10 7.55 9.14 -23.21
N ILE A 11 7.07 9.35 -21.98
CA ILE A 11 7.75 10.19 -21.00
C ILE A 11 8.64 9.31 -20.11
N PRO A 12 9.96 9.56 -20.06
CA PRO A 12 10.87 8.82 -19.20
C PRO A 12 10.48 8.87 -17.73
N GLU A 13 10.73 7.77 -17.02
CA GLU A 13 10.32 7.63 -15.61
C GLU A 13 10.88 8.74 -14.71
N TYR A 14 12.16 9.07 -14.90
CA TYR A 14 12.88 10.00 -14.04
C TYR A 14 12.27 11.41 -14.08
N ILE A 15 11.57 11.78 -15.17
CA ILE A 15 10.91 13.08 -15.28
C ILE A 15 9.77 13.18 -14.27
N PHE A 16 8.95 12.13 -14.15
CA PHE A 16 7.89 12.07 -13.15
C PHE A 16 8.43 12.04 -11.72
N ALA A 17 9.55 11.35 -11.50
CA ALA A 17 10.20 11.31 -10.20
C ALA A 17 10.75 12.70 -9.81
N ALA A 18 11.48 13.35 -10.72
CA ALA A 18 12.04 14.67 -10.52
C ALA A 18 10.93 15.72 -10.32
N SER A 19 9.85 15.68 -11.11
CA SER A 19 8.73 16.61 -10.96
C SER A 19 8.05 16.47 -9.60
N ALA A 20 7.85 15.24 -9.11
CA ALA A 20 7.27 15.00 -7.80
C ALA A 20 8.16 15.55 -6.66
N ILE A 21 9.48 15.33 -6.75
CA ILE A 21 10.46 15.86 -5.79
C ILE A 21 10.40 17.39 -5.78
N ILE A 22 10.46 18.03 -6.95
CA ILE A 22 10.43 19.50 -7.07
C ILE A 22 9.12 20.05 -6.48
N LEU A 23 7.98 19.43 -6.79
CA LEU A 23 6.67 19.87 -6.30
C LEU A 23 6.56 19.78 -4.77
N VAL A 24 7.02 18.67 -4.18
CA VAL A 24 7.07 18.52 -2.71
C VAL A 24 7.98 19.57 -2.09
N LEU A 25 9.14 19.83 -2.70
CA LEU A 25 10.11 20.82 -2.23
C LEU A 25 9.52 22.24 -2.27
N ILE A 26 8.82 22.59 -3.34
CA ILE A 26 8.11 23.88 -3.47
C ILE A 26 7.06 24.03 -2.36
N PHE A 27 6.22 23.00 -2.14
CA PHE A 27 5.22 23.05 -1.06
C PHE A 27 5.86 23.19 0.32
N ASN A 28 6.98 22.51 0.55
CA ASN A 28 7.73 22.60 1.79
C ASN A 28 8.28 24.02 2.05
N ILE A 29 8.79 24.70 1.01
CA ILE A 29 9.31 26.07 1.12
C ILE A 29 8.19 27.09 1.37
N ILE A 30 7.03 26.95 0.70
CA ILE A 30 5.94 27.92 0.80
C ILE A 30 5.28 27.87 2.19
N SER A 31 4.93 26.68 2.65
CA SER A 31 4.33 26.51 3.98
C SER A 31 4.31 25.03 4.39
N THR A 32 4.98 24.73 5.49
CA THR A 32 4.94 23.39 6.11
C THR A 32 3.51 22.97 6.50
N ARG A 33 2.65 23.93 6.86
CA ARG A 33 1.24 23.68 7.16
C ARG A 33 0.45 23.27 5.91
N PHE A 34 0.69 23.93 4.78
CA PHE A 34 0.03 23.58 3.53
C PHE A 34 0.42 22.18 3.06
N TYR A 35 1.71 21.84 3.18
CA TYR A 35 2.17 20.47 2.91
C TYR A 35 1.46 19.43 3.79
N ALA A 36 1.32 19.69 5.09
CA ALA A 36 0.62 18.79 6.01
C ALA A 36 -0.87 18.62 5.67
N GLU A 37 -1.55 19.68 5.24
CA GLU A 37 -2.94 19.61 4.79
C GLU A 37 -3.07 18.77 3.51
N VAL A 38 -2.22 19.00 2.51
CA VAL A 38 -2.18 18.22 1.27
C VAL A 38 -1.90 16.74 1.53
N GLU A 39 -0.94 16.44 2.41
CA GLU A 39 -0.61 15.08 2.81
C GLU A 39 -1.79 14.37 3.50
N PHE A 40 -2.55 15.10 4.33
CA PHE A 40 -3.76 14.58 4.97
C PHE A 40 -4.82 14.19 3.92
N TYR A 41 -5.09 15.06 2.94
CA TYR A 41 -6.05 14.75 1.87
C TYR A 41 -5.59 13.56 1.00
N PHE A 42 -4.31 13.50 0.63
CA PHE A 42 -3.78 12.35 -0.11
C PHE A 42 -3.86 11.05 0.71
N SER A 43 -3.65 11.13 2.01
CA SER A 43 -3.80 9.98 2.91
C SER A 43 -5.24 9.49 3.00
N LEU A 44 -6.22 10.41 2.98
CA LEU A 44 -7.64 10.07 2.91
C LEU A 44 -7.96 9.31 1.61
N VAL A 45 -7.49 9.80 0.46
CA VAL A 45 -7.69 9.13 -0.83
C VAL A 45 -7.13 7.70 -0.81
N LYS A 46 -5.95 7.48 -0.22
CA LYS A 46 -5.37 6.13 -0.06
C LYS A 46 -6.31 5.20 0.72
N VAL A 47 -6.84 5.66 1.85
CA VAL A 47 -7.74 4.85 2.71
C VAL A 47 -9.04 4.54 1.98
N VAL A 48 -9.67 5.53 1.35
CA VAL A 48 -10.92 5.33 0.59
C VAL A 48 -10.70 4.33 -0.54
N THR A 49 -9.60 4.45 -1.27
CA THR A 49 -9.26 3.55 -2.38
C THR A 49 -9.13 2.10 -1.90
N ILE A 50 -8.43 1.87 -0.79
CA ILE A 50 -8.30 0.53 -0.19
C ILE A 50 -9.67 -0.04 0.19
N ILE A 51 -10.52 0.76 0.85
CA ILE A 51 -11.86 0.31 1.24
C ILE A 51 -12.69 -0.08 0.00
N VAL A 52 -12.64 0.71 -1.07
CA VAL A 52 -13.32 0.41 -2.33
C VAL A 52 -12.82 -0.90 -2.93
N PHE A 53 -11.51 -1.13 -2.98
CA PHE A 53 -10.96 -2.39 -3.48
C PHE A 53 -11.37 -3.61 -2.66
N ILE A 54 -11.39 -3.48 -1.33
CA ILE A 54 -11.85 -4.54 -0.43
C ILE A 54 -13.32 -4.87 -0.70
N ILE A 55 -14.20 -3.87 -0.79
CA ILE A 55 -15.63 -4.07 -1.07
C ILE A 55 -15.83 -4.72 -2.43
N LEU A 56 -15.20 -4.18 -3.48
CA LEU A 56 -15.32 -4.71 -4.85
C LEU A 56 -14.85 -6.17 -4.92
N GLY A 57 -13.72 -6.48 -4.29
CA GLY A 57 -13.22 -7.84 -4.29
C GLY A 57 -14.09 -8.81 -3.50
N ILE A 58 -14.69 -8.39 -2.37
CA ILE A 58 -15.71 -9.18 -1.67
C ILE A 58 -16.92 -9.42 -2.59
N CYS A 59 -17.39 -8.41 -3.33
CA CYS A 59 -18.48 -8.57 -4.29
C CYS A 59 -18.15 -9.57 -5.40
N VAL A 60 -16.91 -9.59 -5.89
CA VAL A 60 -16.44 -10.60 -6.87
C VAL A 60 -16.40 -12.00 -6.25
N ILE A 61 -15.86 -12.14 -5.03
CA ILE A 61 -15.81 -13.43 -4.31
C ILE A 61 -17.22 -13.99 -4.09
N LEU A 62 -18.19 -13.13 -3.73
CA LEU A 62 -19.59 -13.51 -3.55
C LEU A 62 -20.36 -13.73 -4.87
N GLY A 63 -19.74 -13.50 -6.03
CA GLY A 63 -20.38 -13.67 -7.34
C GLY A 63 -21.40 -12.58 -7.72
N LEU A 64 -21.41 -11.46 -7.00
CA LEU A 64 -22.29 -10.32 -7.30
C LEU A 64 -21.82 -9.53 -8.54
N ILE A 65 -20.50 -9.55 -8.80
CA ILE A 65 -19.88 -8.94 -9.97
C ILE A 65 -19.22 -10.05 -10.77
N HIS A 66 -19.68 -10.24 -12.01
CA HIS A 66 -19.08 -11.20 -12.94
C HIS A 66 -17.85 -10.55 -13.59
N TYR A 67 -16.69 -11.12 -13.33
CA TYR A 67 -15.43 -10.75 -13.96
C TYR A 67 -14.97 -11.92 -14.84
N ASN A 68 -14.59 -11.65 -16.09
CA ASN A 68 -14.25 -12.69 -17.07
C ASN A 68 -13.21 -13.67 -16.51
N GLY A 69 -13.61 -14.93 -16.32
CA GLY A 69 -12.77 -16.01 -15.77
C GLY A 69 -12.85 -16.21 -14.25
N TYR A 70 -13.78 -15.55 -13.55
CA TYR A 70 -13.99 -15.67 -12.12
C TYR A 70 -15.45 -16.05 -11.80
N GLU A 71 -15.66 -17.30 -11.38
CA GLU A 71 -16.97 -17.87 -11.01
C GLU A 71 -17.12 -17.94 -9.48
N GLY A 72 -16.89 -16.79 -8.82
CA GLY A 72 -17.01 -16.66 -7.37
C GLY A 72 -16.13 -17.63 -6.58
N ILE A 73 -16.69 -18.21 -5.50
CA ILE A 73 -15.97 -19.08 -4.54
C ILE A 73 -15.30 -20.30 -5.22
N HIS A 74 -15.83 -20.82 -6.33
CA HIS A 74 -15.29 -22.00 -7.01
C HIS A 74 -13.93 -21.75 -7.67
N THR A 75 -13.67 -20.53 -8.17
CA THR A 75 -12.36 -20.15 -8.72
C THR A 75 -11.29 -20.04 -7.63
N VAL A 76 -11.68 -19.59 -6.44
CA VAL A 76 -10.80 -19.48 -5.26
C VAL A 76 -10.23 -20.85 -4.89
N THR A 77 -11.08 -21.88 -4.85
CA THR A 77 -10.66 -23.23 -4.42
C THR A 77 -9.71 -23.90 -5.42
N ASN A 78 -9.83 -23.57 -6.71
CA ASN A 78 -9.04 -24.17 -7.79
C ASN A 78 -7.65 -23.50 -7.98
N ARG A 79 -7.46 -22.27 -7.48
CA ARG A 79 -6.18 -21.53 -7.57
C ARG A 79 -5.12 -21.98 -6.56
N TYR A 80 -5.54 -22.46 -5.39
CA TYR A 80 -4.63 -22.97 -4.35
C TYR A 80 -4.01 -24.35 -4.67
N THR A 81 -4.35 -24.93 -5.82
CA THR A 81 -3.74 -26.18 -6.32
C THR A 81 -2.41 -25.93 -7.03
N ASN A 82 -2.02 -24.67 -7.28
CA ASN A 82 -0.72 -24.32 -7.85
C ASN A 82 0.44 -24.59 -6.86
N PRO A 83 1.65 -24.90 -7.37
CA PRO A 83 2.81 -25.19 -6.53
C PRO A 83 3.12 -24.02 -5.59
N THR A 84 3.43 -24.31 -4.32
CA THR A 84 3.64 -23.33 -3.23
C THR A 84 4.75 -22.30 -3.53
N PHE A 85 5.60 -22.53 -4.53
CA PHE A 85 6.64 -21.60 -5.00
C PHE A 85 6.80 -21.68 -6.54
N PRO A 86 5.88 -21.07 -7.32
CA PRO A 86 5.90 -21.21 -8.78
C PRO A 86 7.15 -20.57 -9.41
N ASN A 87 7.70 -19.52 -8.76
CA ASN A 87 8.91 -18.81 -9.18
C ASN A 87 10.16 -19.22 -8.35
N GLY A 88 10.07 -20.32 -7.58
CA GLY A 88 11.14 -20.79 -6.70
C GLY A 88 11.34 -19.97 -5.41
N ILE A 89 12.18 -20.48 -4.51
CA ILE A 89 12.45 -19.86 -3.20
C ILE A 89 13.20 -18.52 -3.35
N GLY A 90 14.05 -18.38 -4.39
CA GLY A 90 14.75 -17.12 -4.67
C GLY A 90 13.80 -15.93 -4.89
N ALA A 91 12.65 -16.17 -5.53
CA ALA A 91 11.63 -15.15 -5.72
C ALA A 91 11.03 -14.66 -4.39
N VAL A 92 10.94 -15.53 -3.38
CA VAL A 92 10.47 -15.14 -2.03
C VAL A 92 11.38 -14.06 -1.46
N PHE A 93 12.70 -14.26 -1.52
CA PHE A 93 13.66 -13.26 -1.03
C PHE A 93 13.57 -11.92 -1.78
N LEU A 94 13.42 -11.96 -3.11
CA LEU A 94 13.22 -10.74 -3.90
C LEU A 94 11.92 -10.01 -3.52
N THR A 95 10.83 -10.75 -3.30
CA THR A 95 9.57 -10.14 -2.83
C THR A 95 9.68 -9.60 -1.41
N MET A 96 10.42 -10.26 -0.51
CA MET A 96 10.68 -9.74 0.84
C MET A 96 11.46 -8.42 0.79
N LEU A 97 12.45 -8.30 -0.10
CA LEU A 97 13.18 -7.03 -0.31
C LEU A 97 12.24 -5.94 -0.83
N ALA A 98 11.41 -6.23 -1.84
CA ALA A 98 10.44 -5.27 -2.37
C ALA A 98 9.44 -4.81 -1.29
N VAL A 99 8.95 -5.74 -0.48
CA VAL A 99 8.06 -5.47 0.66
C VAL A 99 8.77 -4.60 1.71
N ASN A 100 10.03 -4.89 2.04
CA ASN A 100 10.80 -4.10 2.99
C ASN A 100 10.94 -2.64 2.52
N TYR A 101 11.29 -2.42 1.25
CA TYR A 101 11.33 -1.08 0.67
C TYR A 101 9.97 -0.39 0.67
N ALA A 102 8.87 -1.10 0.42
CA ALA A 102 7.53 -0.54 0.43
C ALA A 102 7.07 -0.06 1.82
N PHE A 103 7.67 -0.59 2.90
CA PHE A 103 7.40 -0.20 4.28
C PHE A 103 8.50 0.65 4.93
N SER A 104 9.52 1.06 4.16
CA SER A 104 10.52 2.01 4.60
C SER A 104 9.84 3.37 4.87
N GLY A 105 9.73 3.72 6.15
CA GLY A 105 8.90 4.83 6.63
C GLY A 105 8.22 4.55 7.96
N THR A 106 8.06 3.28 8.34
CA THR A 106 7.67 2.90 9.72
C THR A 106 8.71 3.30 10.77
N GLU A 107 9.94 3.58 10.32
CA GLU A 107 11.05 4.09 11.12
C GLU A 107 10.76 5.47 11.74
N LEU A 108 9.89 6.28 11.12
CA LEU A 108 9.46 7.57 11.68
C LEU A 108 8.76 7.42 13.04
N ILE A 109 8.11 6.28 13.30
CA ILE A 109 7.50 6.00 14.61
C ILE A 109 8.59 5.91 15.69
N GLY A 110 9.77 5.37 15.35
CA GLY A 110 10.93 5.30 16.24
C GLY A 110 11.59 6.66 16.49
N ILE A 111 11.51 7.59 15.55
CA ILE A 111 12.01 8.97 15.72
C ILE A 111 11.04 9.77 16.59
N ALA A 112 9.74 9.75 16.27
CA ALA A 112 8.70 10.43 17.04
C ALA A 112 8.59 9.89 18.48
N ALA A 113 8.92 8.62 18.69
CA ALA A 113 9.07 8.01 20.02
C ALA A 113 10.08 8.76 20.91
N GLY A 114 11.16 9.31 20.35
CA GLY A 114 12.18 10.07 21.08
C GLY A 114 11.71 11.46 21.52
N GLU A 115 10.72 12.03 20.82
CA GLU A 115 10.15 13.36 21.09
C GLU A 115 8.85 13.31 21.91
N THR A 116 8.37 12.10 22.25
CA THR A 116 7.10 11.92 22.95
C THR A 116 7.27 12.01 24.47
N GLU A 117 6.40 12.76 25.16
CA GLU A 117 6.46 12.97 26.62
C GLU A 117 6.29 11.68 27.46
N ASN A 118 5.67 10.62 26.91
CA ASN A 118 5.42 9.34 27.59
C ASN A 118 5.65 8.11 26.68
N PRO A 119 6.90 7.84 26.29
CA PRO A 119 7.23 6.85 25.26
C PRO A 119 6.81 5.42 25.68
N LYS A 120 6.95 5.07 26.96
CA LYS A 120 6.64 3.72 27.49
C LYS A 120 5.19 3.29 27.29
N GLN A 121 4.25 4.23 27.22
CA GLN A 121 2.82 3.94 27.04
C GLN A 121 2.35 4.24 25.62
N VAL A 122 2.83 5.35 25.03
CA VAL A 122 2.39 5.82 23.72
C VAL A 122 2.95 4.95 22.60
N ILE A 123 4.21 4.52 22.67
CA ILE A 123 4.86 3.74 21.61
C ILE A 123 4.18 2.38 21.40
N PRO A 124 3.95 1.55 22.44
CA PRO A 124 3.29 0.26 22.23
C PRO A 124 1.89 0.41 21.64
N LYS A 125 1.15 1.45 22.05
CA LYS A 125 -0.19 1.74 21.53
C LYS A 125 -0.15 2.16 20.06
N ALA A 126 0.78 3.04 19.68
CA ALA A 126 0.96 3.50 18.31
C ALA A 126 1.40 2.36 17.39
N ILE A 127 2.34 1.52 17.83
CA ILE A 127 2.77 0.32 17.09
C ILE A 127 1.58 -0.61 16.88
N ARG A 128 0.85 -0.95 17.94
CA ARG A 128 -0.30 -1.88 17.84
C ARG A 128 -1.39 -1.35 16.91
N ALA A 129 -1.69 -0.04 16.98
CA ALA A 129 -2.64 0.60 16.08
C ALA A 129 -2.18 0.57 14.61
N THR A 130 -0.89 0.78 14.37
CA THR A 130 -0.29 0.71 13.03
C THR A 130 -0.31 -0.71 12.47
N LEU A 131 0.04 -1.71 13.29
CA LEU A 131 0.03 -3.12 12.89
C LEU A 131 -1.38 -3.62 12.57
N TRP A 132 -2.37 -3.28 13.38
CA TRP A 132 -3.77 -3.65 13.10
C TRP A 132 -4.26 -3.07 11.77
N ARG A 133 -3.93 -1.81 11.51
CA ARG A 133 -4.24 -1.16 10.24
C ARG A 133 -3.59 -1.88 9.06
N LEU A 134 -2.33 -2.28 9.21
CA LEU A 134 -1.60 -3.02 8.20
C LEU A 134 -2.25 -4.39 7.92
N ILE A 135 -2.60 -5.14 8.97
CA ILE A 135 -3.26 -6.44 8.81
C ILE A 135 -4.59 -6.29 8.06
N ILE A 136 -5.44 -5.34 8.48
CA ILE A 136 -6.76 -5.19 7.87
C ILE A 136 -6.66 -4.70 6.43
N PHE A 137 -5.89 -3.65 6.17
CA PHE A 137 -5.86 -3.02 4.86
C PHE A 137 -4.90 -3.71 3.89
N PHE A 138 -3.68 -4.00 4.30
CA PHE A 138 -2.67 -4.56 3.40
C PHE A 138 -2.89 -6.05 3.18
N ILE A 139 -2.94 -6.84 4.26
CA ILE A 139 -3.15 -8.29 4.13
C ILE A 139 -4.55 -8.58 3.58
N GLY A 140 -5.57 -7.88 4.08
CA GLY A 140 -6.93 -8.02 3.55
C GLY A 140 -7.03 -7.76 2.05
N THR A 141 -6.46 -6.66 1.55
CA THR A 141 -6.45 -6.36 0.11
C THR A 141 -5.60 -7.35 -0.68
N MET A 142 -4.43 -7.76 -0.16
CA MET A 142 -3.58 -8.76 -0.82
C MET A 142 -4.27 -10.11 -0.96
N VAL A 143 -4.96 -10.58 0.08
CA VAL A 143 -5.75 -11.82 0.03
C VAL A 143 -6.81 -11.70 -1.06
N ILE A 144 -7.57 -10.61 -1.05
CA ILE A 144 -8.64 -10.36 -2.02
C ILE A 144 -8.12 -10.31 -3.47
N ILE A 145 -6.95 -9.72 -3.72
CA ILE A 145 -6.33 -9.65 -5.06
C ILE A 145 -5.68 -10.99 -5.46
N SER A 146 -5.10 -11.71 -4.49
CA SER A 146 -4.43 -12.99 -4.73
C SER A 146 -5.39 -14.11 -5.07
N ILE A 147 -6.60 -14.02 -4.51
CA ILE A 147 -7.71 -14.89 -4.81
C ILE A 147 -8.08 -14.68 -6.26
#